data_AF-A0A0V0H2L3-F1
#
_entry.id   AF-A0A0V0H2L3-F1
#
_cell.length_a   1.000
_cell.length_b   1.000
_cell.length_c   1.000
_cell.angle_alpha   90.00
_cell.angle_beta   90.00
_cell.angle_gamma   90.00
#
_symmetry.space_group_name_H-M   'P 1'
#
loop_
_entity.id
_entity.type
_entity.pdbx_description
1 polymer ?
#
loop_
_entity_poly.entity_id
_entity_poly.type
_entity_poly.pdbx_seq_one_letter_code
_entity_poly.pdbx_strand_id
1 'polypeptide(L)' 'MHFNVRLFESRLLDFFLASLEVIRRGHWNFYRLENEHLNNVGKFRAVKAVPLPFRETDSDG' A
#
# COMPACT_ATOMS: atom_id res chain seq x y z
N MET A 1 -11.78 -22.56 -41.34
CA MET A 1 -10.71 -22.48 -40.32
C MET A 1 -10.95 -21.26 -39.43
N HIS A 2 -11.84 -21.34 -38.42
CA HIS A 2 -12.31 -20.15 -37.67
C HIS A 2 -12.27 -20.32 -36.13
N PHE A 3 -11.72 -21.44 -35.63
CA PHE A 3 -11.71 -21.76 -34.19
C PHE A 3 -10.47 -21.24 -33.45
N ASN A 4 -9.32 -21.15 -34.12
CA ASN A 4 -8.06 -20.78 -33.46
C ASN A 4 -8.00 -19.31 -33.03
N VAL A 5 -8.62 -18.40 -33.79
CA VAL A 5 -8.63 -16.96 -33.45
C VAL A 5 -9.43 -16.70 -32.18
N ARG A 6 -10.64 -17.28 -32.05
CA ARG A 6 -11.49 -17.08 -30.86
C ARG A 6 -10.87 -17.64 -29.57
N LEU A 7 -10.14 -18.76 -29.66
CA LEU A 7 -9.44 -19.34 -28.51
C LEU A 7 -8.27 -18.46 -28.06
N PHE A 8 -7.54 -17.87 -29.00
CA PHE A 8 -6.40 -17.00 -28.72
C PHE A 8 -6.86 -15.70 -28.04
N GLU A 9 -7.93 -15.09 -28.55
CA GLU A 9 -8.56 -13.90 -27.94
C GLU A 9 -9.01 -14.18 -26.49
N SER A 10 -9.65 -15.32 -26.24
CA SER A 10 -10.13 -15.66 -24.90
C SER A 10 -8.97 -15.80 -23.90
N ARG A 11 -7.86 -16.43 -24.31
CA ARG A 11 -6.67 -16.58 -23.45
C ARG A 11 -5.97 -15.24 -23.18
N LEU A 12 -5.93 -14.34 -24.16
CA LEU A 12 -5.36 -13.00 -24.00
C LEU A 12 -6.24 -12.14 -23.08
N LEU A 13 -7.56 -12.22 -23.23
CA LEU A 13 -8.52 -11.55 -22.36
C LEU A 13 -8.40 -12.06 -20.91
N ASP A 14 -8.29 -13.36 -20.70
CA ASP A 14 -8.08 -13.94 -19.36
C ASP A 14 -6.77 -13.46 -18.73
N PHE A 15 -5.67 -13.43 -19.49
CA PHE A 15 -4.39 -12.90 -19.02
C PHE A 15 -4.47 -11.41 -18.66
N PHE A 16 -5.16 -10.62 -19.48
CA PHE A 16 -5.35 -9.19 -19.23
C PHE A 16 -6.24 -8.95 -18.01
N LEU A 17 -7.34 -9.68 -17.88
CA LEU A 17 -8.23 -9.62 -16.72
C LEU A 17 -7.50 -10.02 -15.43
N ALA A 18 -6.69 -11.08 -15.47
CA ALA A 18 -5.86 -11.49 -14.33
C ALA A 18 -4.84 -10.41 -13.95
N SER A 19 -4.15 -9.80 -14.93
CA SER A 19 -3.20 -8.71 -14.69
C SER A 19 -3.89 -7.46 -14.14
N LEU A 20 -5.06 -7.12 -14.66
CA LEU A 20 -5.84 -5.97 -14.22
C LEU A 20 -6.38 -6.17 -12.79
N GLU A 21 -6.78 -7.39 -12.43
CA GLU A 21 -7.17 -7.74 -11.06
C GLU A 21 -6.01 -7.61 -10.07
N VAL A 22 -4.79 -8.00 -10.45
CA VAL A 22 -3.57 -7.78 -9.64
C VAL A 22 -3.34 -6.29 -9.42
N ILE A 23 -3.42 -5.48 -10.49
CA ILE A 23 -3.26 -4.03 -10.42
C ILE A 23 -4.33 -3.40 -9.53
N ARG A 24 -5.60 -3.81 -9.67
CA ARG A 24 -6.72 -3.32 -8.85
C ARG A 24 -6.51 -3.61 -7.36
N ARG A 25 -6.04 -4.81 -7.01
CA ARG A 25 -5.68 -5.17 -5.63
C ARG A 25 -4.51 -4.34 -5.12
N GLY A 26 -3.49 -4.12 -5.95
CA GLY A 26 -2.35 -3.26 -5.63
C GLY A 26 -2.77 -1.83 -5.33
N HIS A 27 -3.61 -1.23 -6.19
CA HIS A 27 -4.13 0.13 -6.00
C HIS A 27 -4.90 0.25 -4.68
N TRP A 28 -5.80 -0.69 -4.38
CA TRP A 28 -6.57 -0.65 -3.15
C TRP A 28 -5.70 -0.81 -1.90
N ASN A 29 -4.69 -1.70 -1.96
CA ASN A 29 -3.74 -1.87 -0.87
C ASN A 29 -2.92 -0.59 -0.62
N PHE A 30 -2.49 0.09 -1.69
CA PHE A 30 -1.77 1.36 -1.61
C PHE A 30 -2.65 2.46 -1.00
N TYR A 31 -3.87 2.65 -1.50
CA TYR A 31 -4.78 3.66 -0.95
C TYR A 31 -5.13 3.42 0.52
N ARG A 32 -5.27 2.15 0.94
CA ARG A 32 -5.49 1.82 2.36
C ARG A 32 -4.30 2.22 3.21
N LEU A 33 -3.10 1.87 2.77
CA LEU A 33 -1.85 2.14 3.49
C LEU A 33 -1.61 3.65 3.61
N GLU A 34 -1.79 4.40 2.51
CA GLU A 34 -1.72 5.87 2.53
C GLU A 34 -2.77 6.49 3.45
N ASN A 35 -4.02 5.98 3.42
CA ASN A 35 -5.06 6.45 4.33
C ASN A 35 -4.71 6.19 5.80
N GLU A 36 -4.06 5.07 6.11
CA GLU A 36 -3.55 4.77 7.44
C GLU A 36 -2.39 5.71 7.83
N HIS A 37 -1.41 5.91 6.94
CA HIS A 37 -0.30 6.84 7.16
C HIS A 37 -0.80 8.27 7.40
N LEU A 38 -1.72 8.77 6.57
CA LEU A 38 -2.30 10.12 6.71
C LEU A 38 -3.12 10.25 8.00
N ASN A 39 -3.90 9.25 8.38
CA ASN A 39 -4.63 9.25 9.66
C ASN A 39 -3.69 9.23 10.87
N ASN A 40 -2.56 8.52 10.78
CA ASN A 40 -1.56 8.47 11.86
C ASN A 40 -0.75 9.78 11.94
N VAL A 41 -0.42 10.40 10.81
CA VAL A 41 0.25 11.72 10.74
C VAL A 41 -0.68 12.82 11.24
N GLY A 42 -1.94 12.85 10.79
CA GLY A 42 -2.92 13.87 11.16
C GLY A 42 -3.32 13.87 12.65
N LYS A 43 -3.20 12.71 13.31
CA LYS A 43 -3.40 12.59 14.77
C LYS A 43 -2.13 12.84 15.58
N PHE A 44 -1.05 13.34 14.96
CA PHE A 44 0.25 13.57 15.60
C PHE A 44 0.79 12.32 16.34
N ARG A 45 0.47 11.11 15.86
CA ARG A 45 0.98 9.85 16.43
C ARG A 45 2.35 9.45 15.89
N ALA A 46 2.85 10.13 14.87
CA ALA A 46 4.24 10.04 14.44
C ALA A 46 5.13 10.82 15.44
N VAL A 47 5.30 10.24 16.62
CA VAL A 47 6.22 10.74 17.64
C VAL A 47 7.65 10.56 17.11
N LYS A 48 8.33 11.67 16.78
CA LYS A 48 9.71 11.67 16.26
C LYS A 48 10.73 11.00 17.20
N ALA A 49 10.47 10.97 18.50
CA ALA A 49 11.27 10.28 19.50
C ALA A 49 10.38 9.89 20.68
N VAL A 50 10.33 8.60 21.01
CA VAL A 50 9.70 8.13 22.25
C VAL A 50 10.43 8.81 23.41
N PRO A 51 9.74 9.59 24.27
CA PRO A 51 10.39 10.19 25.42
C PRO A 51 10.85 9.04 26.33
N LEU A 52 12.18 8.88 26.44
CA LEU A 52 12.75 7.97 27.42
C LEU A 52 12.32 8.45 28.81
N PRO A 53 11.92 7.55 29.73
CA PRO A 53 11.42 7.89 31.07
C PRO A 53 12.53 8.39 32.02
N PHE A 54 13.65 8.86 31.48
CA PHE A 54 14.74 9.42 32.25
C PHE A 54 14.69 10.92 32.05
N ARG A 55 14.45 11.66 33.13
CA ARG A 55 14.72 13.10 33.16
C ARG A 55 16.16 13.26 32.67
N GLU A 56 16.38 14.08 31.65
CA GLU A 56 17.69 14.69 31.49
C GLU A 56 17.94 15.40 32.82
N THR A 57 18.79 14.80 33.66
CA THR A 57 19.43 15.54 34.71
C THR A 57 20.31 16.51 33.95
N ASP A 58 19.84 17.75 33.84
CA ASP A 58 20.69 18.90 33.58
C ASP A 58 21.90 18.70 34.50
N SER A 59 23.01 18.29 33.89
CA SER A 59 24.30 18.22 34.55
C SER A 59 24.80 19.65 34.61
N ASP A 60 24.10 20.48 35.40
CA ASP A 60 24.63 21.72 35.93
C ASP A 60 25.67 21.31 36.99
N GLY A 61 26.91 21.18 36.53
CA GLY A 61 28.11 20.94 37.32
C GLY A 61 29.35 21.36 36.54
#